data_AF-A0A5D2BZ16-F1
#
_entry.id   AF-A0A5D2BZ16-F1
#
_cell.length_a   1.000
_cell.length_b   1.000
_cell.length_c   1.000
_cell.angle_alpha   90.00
_cell.angle_beta   90.00
_cell.angle_gamma   90.00
#
_symmetry.space_group_name_H-M   'P 1'
#
loop_
_entity.id
_entity.type
_entity.pdbx_description
1 polymer ?
#
loop_
_entity_poly.entity_id
_entity_poly.type
_entity_poly.pdbx_seq_one_letter_code
_entity_poly.pdbx_strand_id
1 'polypeptide(L)'
;MGTKMLTNEAGEVTSHLQGMFTRTIRLLEAGLKPPPNLKKQELANRYSKKADAVEDLQEAMEVFFFGHTWSDKFFFVVSTLQKTKVLLFLLLNWK
;
A
#
# COMPACT_ATOMS: atom_id res chain seq x y z
N MET A 1 33.02 -16.95 9.68
CA MET A 1 32.54 -18.28 10.13
C MET A 1 31.02 -18.23 10.12
N GLY A 2 30.39 -18.94 9.19
CA GLY A 2 29.00 -18.73 8.77
C GLY A 2 27.94 -19.08 9.81
N THR A 3 26.87 -18.29 9.85
CA THR A 3 25.64 -18.59 10.57
C THR A 3 24.96 -19.79 9.93
N LYS A 4 25.35 -21.00 10.34
CA LYS A 4 24.62 -22.23 10.01
C LYS A 4 23.23 -22.13 10.65
N MET A 5 22.21 -21.93 9.82
CA MET A 5 20.83 -21.86 10.28
C MET A 5 20.38 -23.23 10.76
N LEU A 6 19.67 -23.25 11.89
CA LEU A 6 19.03 -24.45 12.39
C LEU A 6 17.84 -24.76 11.48
N THR A 7 17.79 -25.98 10.96
CA THR A 7 16.74 -26.47 10.08
C THR A 7 16.17 -27.78 10.61
N ASN A 8 14.88 -28.04 10.41
CA ASN A 8 14.31 -29.36 10.66
C ASN A 8 14.66 -30.35 9.52
N GLU A 9 14.20 -31.59 9.63
CA GLU A 9 14.40 -32.63 8.62
C GLU A 9 13.74 -32.28 7.27
N ALA A 10 12.73 -31.40 7.28
CA ALA A 10 12.08 -30.85 6.10
C ALA A 10 12.78 -29.61 5.51
N GLY A 11 13.89 -29.15 6.10
CA GLY A 11 14.65 -27.98 5.66
C GLY A 11 14.07 -26.62 6.08
N GLU A 12 13.00 -26.59 6.89
CA GLU A 12 12.41 -25.35 7.41
C GLU A 12 13.30 -24.76 8.51
N VAL A 13 13.47 -23.43 8.48
CA VAL A 13 14.34 -22.71 9.42
C VAL A 13 13.69 -22.60 10.79
N THR A 14 14.30 -23.17 11.83
CA THR A 14 13.78 -23.19 13.21
C THR A 14 14.49 -22.21 14.15
N SER A 15 15.51 -21.49 13.66
CA SER A 15 16.32 -20.56 14.47
C SER A 15 15.49 -19.49 15.19
N HIS A 16 14.42 -19.02 14.56
CA HIS A 16 13.48 -18.06 15.14
C HIS A 16 12.72 -18.65 16.34
N LEU A 17 12.32 -19.92 16.29
CA LEU A 17 11.62 -20.60 17.37
C LEU A 17 12.53 -20.80 18.58
N GLN A 18 13.75 -21.31 18.36
CA GLN A 18 14.70 -21.52 19.45
C GLN A 18 15.16 -20.21 20.08
N GLY A 19 15.41 -19.17 19.26
CA GLY A 19 15.78 -17.85 19.75
C GLY A 19 14.67 -17.20 20.57
N MET A 20 13.42 -17.29 20.12
CA MET A 20 12.26 -16.75 20.86
C MET A 20 11.98 -17.55 22.14
N PHE A 21 12.10 -18.87 22.11
CA PHE A 21 11.86 -19.74 23.27
C PHE A 21 12.88 -19.46 24.39
N THR A 22 14.17 -19.50 24.06
CA THR A 22 15.25 -19.25 25.03
C THR A 22 15.22 -17.83 25.58
N ARG A 23 14.93 -16.83 24.74
CA ARG A 23 14.78 -15.43 25.19
C ARG A 23 13.57 -15.26 26.12
N THR A 24 12.45 -15.89 25.82
CA THR A 24 11.25 -15.82 26.66
C THR A 24 11.49 -16.43 28.03
N ILE A 25 12.15 -17.59 28.10
CA ILE A 25 12.51 -18.23 29.38
C ILE A 25 13.36 -17.28 30.23
N ARG A 26 14.42 -16.70 29.67
CA ARG A 26 15.30 -15.76 30.40
C ARG A 26 14.57 -14.51 30.90
N LEU A 27 13.62 -14.00 30.12
CA LEU A 27 12.79 -12.86 30.52
C LEU A 27 11.83 -13.22 31.67
N LEU A 28 11.25 -14.43 31.61
CA LEU A 28 10.39 -14.95 32.68
C LEU A 28 11.17 -15.25 33.96
N GLU A 29 12.37 -15.82 33.85
CA GLU A 29 13.30 -16.03 34.97
C GLU A 29 13.73 -14.71 35.62
N ALA A 30 13.88 -13.64 34.82
CA ALA A 30 14.13 -12.29 35.30
C ALA A 30 12.89 -11.60 35.92
N GLY A 31 11.75 -12.29 36.04
CA GLY A 31 10.50 -11.76 36.60
C GLY A 31 9.77 -10.77 35.70
N LEU A 32 10.28 -10.54 34.47
CA LEU A 32 9.68 -9.64 33.49
C LEU A 32 8.57 -10.40 32.76
N LYS A 33 7.33 -10.25 33.24
CA LYS A 33 6.15 -10.66 32.46
C LYS A 33 6.10 -9.80 31.18
N PRO A 34 5.96 -10.39 29.98
CA PRO A 34 5.82 -9.62 28.74
C PRO A 34 4.64 -8.68 28.91
N PRO A 35 4.85 -7.35 28.87
CA PRO A 35 3.88 -6.38 29.37
C PRO A 35 2.63 -6.40 28.49
N PRO A 36 1.45 -6.78 29.02
CA PRO A 36 0.21 -6.76 28.23
C PRO A 36 -0.37 -5.35 28.12
N ASN A 37 -0.05 -4.45 29.06
CA ASN A 37 -0.74 -3.15 29.19
C ASN A 37 0.03 -1.95 28.64
N LEU A 38 1.36 -1.96 28.65
CA LEU A 38 2.18 -0.82 28.22
C LEU A 38 2.18 -0.60 26.69
N LYS A 39 1.69 -1.57 25.91
CA LYS A 39 1.64 -1.48 24.44
C LYS A 39 0.31 -0.96 23.88
N LYS A 40 -0.68 -0.65 24.72
CA LYS A 40 -1.99 -0.19 24.23
C LYS A 40 -1.90 1.14 23.47
N GLN A 41 -1.12 2.09 23.99
CA GLN A 41 -0.89 3.38 23.34
C GLN A 41 -0.14 3.23 22.01
N GLU A 42 0.92 2.42 21.99
CA GLU A 42 1.67 2.14 20.77
C GLU A 42 0.84 1.39 19.72
N LEU A 43 -0.05 0.48 20.14
CA LEU A 43 -1.00 -0.17 19.24
C LEU A 43 -2.01 0.84 18.66
N ALA A 44 -2.57 1.72 19.48
CA ALA A 44 -3.46 2.79 19.01
C ALA A 44 -2.78 3.67 17.95
N ASN A 45 -1.52 4.07 18.20
CA ASN A 45 -0.71 4.83 17.24
C ASN A 45 -0.45 4.08 15.93
N ARG A 46 -0.37 2.74 15.96
CA ARG A 46 -0.23 1.92 14.74
C ARG A 46 -1.53 1.83 13.96
N TYR A 47 -2.67 1.76 14.65
CA TYR A 47 -3.97 1.75 13.99
C TYR A 47 -4.26 3.11 13.33
N SER A 48 -3.92 4.23 13.98
CA SER A 48 -4.08 5.55 13.37
C SER A 48 -3.22 5.69 12.11
N LYS A 49 -1.92 5.37 12.20
CA LYS A 49 -1.01 5.41 11.03
C LYS A 49 -1.45 4.52 9.88
N LYS A 50 -2.11 3.39 10.17
CA LYS A 50 -2.69 2.51 9.15
C LYS A 50 -3.91 3.14 8.49
N ALA A 51 -4.76 3.82 9.25
CA ALA A 51 -5.92 4.52 8.72
C ALA A 51 -5.48 5.67 7.81
N ASP A 52 -4.55 6.51 8.28
CA ASP A 52 -4.00 7.63 7.51
C ASP A 52 -3.40 7.15 6.17
N ALA A 53 -2.60 6.08 6.20
CA ALA A 53 -2.01 5.52 4.98
C ALA A 53 -3.03 4.90 4.01
N VAL A 54 -4.17 4.43 4.50
CA VAL A 54 -5.26 3.91 3.64
C VAL A 54 -6.02 5.07 3.01
N GLU A 55 -6.24 6.16 3.75
CA GLU A 55 -6.85 7.38 3.24
C GLU A 55 -5.97 8.02 2.15
N ASP A 56 -4.68 8.20 2.43
CA ASP A 56 -3.69 8.71 1.46
C ASP A 56 -3.66 7.86 0.17
N LEU A 57 -3.73 6.53 0.32
CA LEU A 57 -3.75 5.61 -0.82
C LEU A 57 -5.04 5.75 -1.63
N GLN A 58 -6.18 5.93 -0.96
CA GLN A 58 -7.47 6.10 -1.61
C GLN A 58 -7.53 7.44 -2.35
N GLU A 59 -7.06 8.54 -1.75
CA GLU A 59 -6.97 9.84 -2.41
C GLU A 59 -6.06 9.78 -3.65
N ALA A 60 -4.88 9.16 -3.52
CA ALA A 60 -3.99 8.97 -4.65
C ALA A 60 -4.63 8.14 -5.77
N MET A 61 -5.41 7.11 -5.42
CA MET A 61 -6.13 6.28 -6.38
C MET A 61 -7.27 7.05 -7.06
N GLU A 62 -8.00 7.88 -6.32
CA GLU A 62 -9.06 8.74 -6.85
C GLU A 62 -8.51 9.80 -7.79
N VAL A 63 -7.42 10.48 -7.43
CA VAL A 63 -6.74 11.46 -8.30
C VAL A 63 -6.21 10.78 -9.56
N PHE A 64 -5.59 9.60 -9.42
CA PHE A 64 -5.10 8.82 -10.55
C PHE A 64 -6.23 8.44 -11.50
N PHE A 65 -7.34 7.92 -10.96
CA PHE A 65 -8.49 7.47 -11.76
C PHE A 65 -9.26 8.65 -12.38
N PHE A 66 -9.42 9.75 -11.64
CA PHE A 66 -10.08 10.96 -12.13
C PHE A 66 -9.24 11.64 -13.22
N GLY A 67 -7.92 11.75 -13.04
CA GLY A 67 -7.02 12.31 -14.05
C GLY A 67 -7.04 11.51 -15.36
N HIS A 68 -7.01 10.18 -15.28
CA HIS A 68 -7.10 9.32 -16.46
C HIS A 68 -8.46 9.47 -17.17
N THR A 69 -9.55 9.37 -16.42
CA THR A 69 -10.91 9.42 -17.00
C THR A 69 -11.29 10.79 -17.56
N TRP A 70 -10.81 11.88 -16.97
CA TRP A 70 -11.01 13.22 -17.51
C TRP A 70 -10.14 13.49 -18.72
N SER A 71 -8.89 13.04 -18.74
CA SER A 71 -8.05 13.11 -19.93
C SER A 71 -8.74 12.45 -21.13
N ASP A 72 -9.26 11.22 -20.94
CA ASP A 72 -9.93 10.46 -21.99
C ASP A 72 -11.22 11.14 -22.49
N LYS A 73 -12.08 11.60 -21.55
CA LYS A 73 -13.32 12.32 -21.90
C LYS A 73 -13.04 13.65 -22.57
N PHE A 74 -12.06 14.41 -22.08
CA PHE A 74 -11.71 15.72 -22.62
C PHE A 74 -11.14 15.57 -24.04
N PHE A 75 -10.28 14.58 -24.27
CA PHE A 75 -9.76 14.25 -25.60
C PHE A 75 -10.89 13.88 -26.58
N PHE A 76 -11.85 13.05 -26.15
CA PHE A 76 -13.00 12.69 -26.98
C PHE A 76 -13.84 13.91 -27.38
N VAL A 77 -14.20 14.76 -26.42
CA VAL A 77 -15.00 15.98 -26.65
C VAL A 77 -14.27 16.97 -27.58
N VAL A 78 -12.98 17.22 -27.35
CA VAL A 78 -12.19 18.11 -28.21
C VAL A 78 -12.07 17.55 -29.63
N SER A 79 -11.85 16.25 -29.78
CA SER A 79 -11.73 15.61 -31.11
C SER A 79 -13.01 15.71 -31.94
N THR A 80 -14.17 15.55 -31.29
CA THR A 80 -15.48 15.62 -31.96
C THR A 80 -15.79 17.06 -32.38
N LEU A 81 -15.51 18.05 -31.53
CA LEU A 81 -15.62 19.48 -31.85
C LEU A 81 -14.69 19.92 -32.99
N GLN A 82 -13.48 19.39 -33.05
CA GLN A 82 -12.54 19.73 -34.12
C GLN A 82 -12.99 19.15 -35.47
N LYS A 83 -13.51 17.92 -35.47
CA LYS A 83 -14.09 17.29 -36.67
C LYS A 83 -15.31 18.05 -37.18
N THR A 84 -16.22 18.47 -36.29
CA THR A 84 -17.41 19.25 -36.70
C THR A 84 -17.04 20.63 -37.21
N LYS A 85 -16.05 21.31 -36.62
CA LYS A 85 -15.52 22.58 -37.13
C LYS A 85 -14.95 22.45 -38.55
N VAL A 86 -14.16 21.40 -38.81
CA VAL A 86 -13.61 21.14 -40.15
C VAL A 86 -14.72 20.83 -41.16
N LEU A 87 -15.71 20.01 -40.77
CA LEU A 87 -16.85 19.70 -41.64
C LEU A 87 -17.64 20.96 -41.99
N LEU A 88 -17.89 21.83 -41.00
CA LEU A 88 -18.62 23.07 -41.19
C LEU A 88 -17.84 24.03 -42.11
N PHE A 89 -16.52 24.13 -41.95
CA PHE A 89 -15.66 24.94 -42.82
C PHE A 89 -15.65 24.45 -44.27
N LEU A 90 -15.65 23.12 -44.50
CA LEU A 90 -15.73 22.54 -45.83
C LEU A 90 -17.11 22.75 -46.47
N LEU A 91 -18.19 22.63 -45.69
CA LEU A 91 -19.56 22.92 -46.17
C LEU A 91 -19.75 24.40 -46.54
N LEU A 92 -19.13 25.33 -45.81
CA LEU A 92 -19.22 26.76 -46.08
C LEU A 92 -18.34 27.24 -47.24
N ASN A 93 -17.21 26.58 -47.53
CA ASN A 93 -16.34 26.91 -48.67
C ASN A 93 -16.73 26.21 -49.99
N TRP A 94 -17.74 25.34 -49.98
CA TRP A 94 -18.24 24.66 -51.18
C TRP A 94 -19.39 25.43 -51.86
N LYS A 95 -19.42 26.75 -51.73
CA LYS A 95 -20.33 27.62 -52.48
C LYS A 95 -19.58 28.83 -52.98
#